data_AF-A0A6J0CP02-F1
#
_entry.id   AF-A0A6J0CP02-F1
#
_cell.length_a   1.000
_cell.length_b   1.000
_cell.length_c   1.000
_cell.angle_alpha   90.00
_cell.angle_beta   90.00
_cell.angle_gamma   90.00
#
_symmetry.space_group_name_H-M   'P 1'
#
loop_
_entity.id
_entity.type
_entity.pdbx_description
1 polymer ?
#
loop_
_entity_poly.entity_id
_entity_poly.type
_entity_poly.pdbx_seq_one_letter_code
_entity_poly.pdbx_strand_id
1 'polypeptide(L)'
;MSHIIQEYGEALVKNMRREVEKGKCVTMKDIFGAYSMDVITGTLFGVKVDSLNNPQDPFVKNTRKLFTFDFFSPLGFSTVLFPFLSRIYNKLNICMFPSDAMSFFKKFIEKNRKYRLENTQEHRVDFLQLMMNSQNSKDTESHKRN
;
A
#
# COMPACT_ATOMS: atom_id res chain seq x y z
N MET A 1 7.12 -13.50 -5.68
CA MET A 1 5.70 -13.20 -5.33
C MET A 1 5.03 -14.39 -4.65
N SER A 2 5.00 -15.59 -5.26
CA SER A 2 4.39 -16.80 -4.66
C SER A 2 4.85 -17.11 -3.23
N HIS A 3 6.17 -17.08 -2.96
CA HIS A 3 6.71 -17.33 -1.61
C HIS A 3 6.24 -16.32 -0.54
N ILE A 4 5.98 -15.07 -0.92
CA ILE A 4 5.52 -14.02 0.02
C ILE A 4 4.08 -14.31 0.45
N ILE A 5 3.24 -14.66 -0.52
CA ILE A 5 1.84 -15.01 -0.30
C ILE A 5 1.76 -16.25 0.60
N GLN A 6 2.62 -17.25 0.35
CA GLN A 6 2.67 -18.45 1.17
C GLN A 6 3.13 -18.18 2.60
N GLU A 7 4.19 -17.38 2.80
CA GLU A 7 4.68 -16.97 4.12
C GLU A 7 3.58 -16.29 4.96
N TYR A 8 2.86 -15.33 4.36
CA TYR A 8 1.74 -14.68 5.04
C TYR A 8 0.52 -15.58 5.22
N GLY A 9 0.32 -16.55 4.32
CA GLY A 9 -0.74 -17.55 4.44
C GLY A 9 -0.52 -18.49 5.62
N GLU A 10 0.72 -18.91 5.87
CA GLU A 10 1.09 -19.70 7.05
C GLU A 10 0.90 -18.90 8.34
N ALA A 11 1.30 -17.62 8.35
CA ALA A 11 1.08 -16.72 9.49
C ALA A 11 -0.43 -16.54 9.79
N LEU A 12 -1.25 -16.40 8.75
CA LEU A 12 -2.71 -16.32 8.83
C LEU A 12 -3.31 -17.58 9.47
N VAL A 13 -2.95 -18.78 8.98
CA VAL A 13 -3.46 -20.05 9.52
C VAL A 13 -3.05 -20.22 10.99
N LYS A 14 -1.81 -19.87 11.33
CA LYS A 14 -1.31 -19.92 12.71
C LYS A 14 -2.10 -19.00 13.64
N ASN A 15 -2.37 -17.76 13.22
CA ASN A 15 -3.13 -16.81 14.03
C ASN A 15 -4.61 -17.22 14.16
N MET A 16 -5.21 -17.78 13.12
CA MET A 16 -6.57 -18.31 13.18
C MET A 16 -6.70 -19.47 14.16
N ARG A 17 -5.76 -20.44 14.13
CA ARG A 17 -5.73 -21.55 15.11
C ARG A 17 -5.63 -21.02 16.54
N ARG A 18 -4.76 -20.05 16.79
CA ARG A 18 -4.56 -19.44 18.11
C ARG A 18 -5.82 -18.76 18.64
N GLU A 19 -6.62 -18.12 17.79
CA GLU A 19 -7.89 -17.50 18.21
C GLU A 19 -9.00 -18.53 18.44
N VAL A 20 -9.04 -19.61 17.65
CA VAL A 20 -9.96 -20.74 17.85
C VAL A 20 -9.66 -21.48 19.16
N GLU A 21 -8.39 -21.72 19.49
CA GLU A 21 -7.95 -22.33 20.76
C GLU A 21 -8.38 -21.51 21.98
N LYS A 22 -8.49 -20.19 21.85
CA LYS A 22 -9.00 -19.30 22.90
C LYS A 22 -10.53 -19.29 23.00
N GLY A 23 -11.23 -20.03 22.15
CA GLY A 23 -12.70 -20.02 22.06
C GLY A 23 -13.28 -18.69 21.59
N LYS A 24 -12.49 -17.84 20.92
CA LYS A 24 -12.92 -16.51 20.48
C LYS A 24 -13.54 -16.58 19.08
N CYS A 25 -14.62 -15.82 18.88
CA CYS A 25 -15.16 -15.61 17.55
C CYS A 25 -14.19 -14.74 16.74
N VAL A 26 -13.88 -15.21 15.53
CA VAL A 26 -12.95 -14.55 14.61
C VAL A 26 -13.71 -13.68 13.62
N THR A 27 -13.45 -12.38 13.63
CA THR A 27 -13.97 -11.47 12.59
C THR A 27 -13.16 -11.67 11.31
N MET A 28 -13.77 -12.32 10.32
CA MET A 28 -13.12 -12.60 9.03
C MET A 28 -12.61 -11.32 8.34
N LYS A 29 -13.34 -10.21 8.44
CA LYS A 29 -12.93 -8.92 7.88
C LYS A 29 -11.61 -8.41 8.44
N ASP A 30 -11.36 -8.59 9.73
CA ASP A 30 -10.16 -8.08 10.38
C ASP A 30 -8.95 -8.97 10.07
N ILE A 31 -9.14 -10.29 10.12
CA ILE A 31 -8.07 -11.25 9.85
C ILE A 31 -7.65 -11.24 8.37
N PHE A 32 -8.60 -11.36 7.44
CA PHE A 32 -8.28 -11.31 6.02
C PHE A 32 -7.86 -9.90 5.60
N GLY A 33 -8.41 -8.85 6.23
CA GLY A 33 -7.96 -7.48 6.03
C GLY A 33 -6.47 -7.33 6.34
N ALA A 34 -6.04 -7.75 7.54
CA ALA A 34 -4.64 -7.69 7.93
C ALA A 34 -3.73 -8.53 7.02
N TYR A 35 -4.15 -9.74 6.65
CA TYR A 35 -3.42 -10.58 5.68
C TYR A 35 -3.27 -9.90 4.31
N SER A 36 -4.34 -9.35 3.75
CA SER A 36 -4.28 -8.64 2.47
C SER A 36 -3.33 -7.45 2.52
N MET A 37 -3.34 -6.70 3.64
CA MET A 37 -2.41 -5.59 3.85
C MET A 37 -0.97 -6.08 3.82
N ASP A 38 -0.62 -7.12 4.58
CA ASP A 38 0.73 -7.67 4.66
C ASP A 38 1.24 -8.18 3.30
N VAL A 39 0.37 -8.85 2.53
CA VAL A 39 0.70 -9.29 1.17
C VAL A 39 0.95 -8.10 0.24
N ILE A 40 0.08 -7.08 0.27
CA ILE A 40 0.22 -5.87 -0.56
C ILE A 40 1.53 -5.16 -0.22
N THR A 41 1.83 -4.95 1.06
CA THR A 41 3.02 -4.24 1.50
C THR A 41 4.31 -5.00 1.21
N GLY A 42 4.28 -6.32 1.39
CA GLY A 42 5.41 -7.19 1.11
C GLY A 42 5.69 -7.35 -0.37
N THR A 43 4.67 -7.31 -1.23
CA THR A 43 4.82 -7.48 -2.69
C THR A 43 5.08 -6.16 -3.42
N LEU A 44 4.38 -5.07 -3.05
CA LEU A 44 4.54 -3.78 -3.72
C LEU A 44 5.80 -3.04 -3.30
N PHE A 45 6.03 -2.98 -1.99
CA PHE A 45 7.10 -2.16 -1.40
C PHE A 45 8.28 -2.98 -0.88
N GLY A 46 8.18 -4.32 -0.92
CA GLY A 46 9.20 -5.20 -0.36
C GLY A 46 9.27 -5.16 1.17
N VAL A 47 8.33 -4.50 1.84
CA VAL A 47 8.33 -4.29 3.29
C VAL A 47 7.64 -5.45 3.99
N LYS A 48 8.37 -6.16 4.84
CA LYS A 48 7.75 -7.14 5.75
C LYS A 48 7.11 -6.40 6.92
N VAL A 49 5.78 -6.42 6.97
CA VAL A 49 4.97 -6.02 8.12
C VAL A 49 4.14 -7.21 8.60
N ASP A 50 3.74 -7.13 9.86
CA ASP A 50 2.86 -8.08 10.53
C ASP A 50 1.65 -7.31 11.07
N SER A 51 0.72 -7.00 10.17
CA SER A 51 -0.51 -6.25 10.46
C SER A 51 -1.44 -7.03 11.39
N LEU A 52 -1.35 -8.37 11.38
CA LEU A 52 -2.15 -9.26 12.22
C LEU A 52 -1.78 -9.12 13.71
N ASN A 53 -0.48 -9.08 14.02
CA ASN A 53 -0.02 -8.99 15.40
C ASN A 53 0.26 -7.55 15.86
N ASN A 54 0.58 -6.64 14.92
CA ASN A 54 0.89 -5.24 15.22
C ASN A 54 0.06 -4.24 14.38
N PRO A 55 -1.24 -4.11 14.66
CA PRO A 55 -2.12 -3.20 13.90
C PRO A 55 -1.81 -1.71 14.13
N GLN A 56 -1.02 -1.36 15.14
CA GLN A 56 -0.64 0.02 15.47
C GLN A 56 0.66 0.47 14.81
N ASP A 57 1.28 -0.40 14.01
CA ASP A 57 2.45 -0.03 13.23
C ASP A 57 2.13 1.19 12.33
N PRO A 58 2.97 2.25 12.32
CA PRO A 58 2.71 3.45 11.55
C PRO A 58 2.53 3.18 10.05
N PHE A 59 3.23 2.20 9.49
CA PHE A 59 3.09 1.79 8.10
C PHE A 59 1.72 1.14 7.90
N VAL A 60 1.34 0.17 8.74
CA VAL A 60 0.03 -0.50 8.68
C VAL A 60 -1.11 0.50 8.81
N LYS A 61 -1.02 1.45 9.75
CA LYS A 61 -2.02 2.50 9.97
C LYS A 61 -2.17 3.43 8.77
N ASN A 62 -1.07 3.90 8.18
CA ASN A 62 -1.12 4.78 7.01
C ASN A 62 -1.59 4.04 5.75
N THR A 63 -1.17 2.78 5.58
CA THR A 63 -1.62 1.92 4.48
C THR A 63 -3.13 1.69 4.60
N ARG A 64 -3.61 1.34 5.81
CA ARG A 64 -5.05 1.15 6.06
C ARG A 64 -5.84 2.42 5.78
N LYS A 65 -5.36 3.59 6.20
CA LYS A 65 -6.00 4.89 5.88
C LYS A 65 -6.08 5.14 4.37
N LEU A 66 -5.06 4.75 3.61
CA LEU A 66 -5.04 4.95 2.16
C LEU A 66 -6.04 4.04 1.42
N PHE A 67 -6.19 2.79 1.87
CA PHE A 67 -7.10 1.81 1.26
C PHE A 67 -8.51 1.82 1.84
N THR A 68 -8.75 2.50 2.96
CA THR A 68 -10.10 2.71 3.50
C THR A 68 -10.75 3.85 2.73
N PHE A 69 -11.51 3.49 1.70
CA PHE A 69 -12.31 4.46 0.95
C PHE A 69 -13.68 4.58 1.59
N ASP A 70 -13.98 5.74 2.17
CA ASP A 70 -15.31 6.03 2.67
C ASP A 70 -16.22 6.40 1.49
N PHE A 71 -16.88 5.40 0.93
CA PHE A 71 -17.90 5.59 -0.12
C PHE A 71 -19.03 6.53 0.34
N PHE A 72 -19.32 6.55 1.64
CA PHE A 72 -20.28 7.45 2.27
C PHE A 72 -19.69 8.80 2.70
N SER A 73 -18.45 9.10 2.31
CA SER A 73 -17.88 10.42 2.58
C SER A 73 -18.70 11.51 1.86
N PRO A 74 -18.91 12.67 2.48
CA PRO A 74 -19.63 13.78 1.84
C PRO A 74 -19.04 14.19 0.49
N LEU A 75 -17.72 14.03 0.31
CA LEU A 75 -17.00 14.30 -0.94
C LEU A 75 -17.28 13.26 -2.03
N GLY A 76 -17.34 11.97 -1.66
CA GLY A 76 -17.71 10.91 -2.60
C GLY A 76 -19.17 11.05 -3.04
N PHE A 77 -20.05 11.28 -2.07
CA PHE A 77 -21.48 11.44 -2.32
C PHE A 77 -21.81 12.68 -3.17
N SER A 78 -21.18 13.83 -2.89
CA SER A 78 -21.37 15.05 -3.69
C SER A 78 -20.93 14.86 -5.14
N THR A 79 -19.85 14.09 -5.37
CA THR A 79 -19.33 13.81 -6.71
C THR A 79 -20.26 12.89 -7.51
N VAL A 80 -20.96 11.97 -6.85
CA VAL A 80 -21.95 11.08 -7.48
C VAL A 80 -23.22 11.84 -7.85
N LEU A 81 -23.74 12.69 -6.95
CA LEU A 81 -24.94 13.47 -7.21
C LEU A 81 -24.72 14.59 -8.24
N PHE A 82 -23.54 15.19 -8.24
CA PHE A 82 -23.22 16.35 -9.08
C PHE A 82 -21.88 16.14 -9.78
N PRO A 83 -21.87 15.55 -10.99
CA PRO A 83 -20.62 15.23 -11.70
C PRO A 83 -19.78 16.47 -12.05
N PHE A 84 -20.36 17.67 -12.06
CA PHE A 84 -19.62 18.92 -12.27
C PHE A 84 -18.70 19.26 -11.08
N LEU A 85 -19.02 18.83 -9.85
CA LEU A 85 -18.18 19.05 -8.67
C LEU A 85 -16.84 18.33 -8.79
N SER A 86 -16.78 17.18 -9.48
CA SER A 86 -15.52 16.49 -9.76
C SER A 86 -14.48 17.41 -10.43
N ARG A 87 -14.91 18.19 -11.44
CA ARG A 87 -14.03 19.13 -12.13
C ARG A 87 -13.58 20.27 -11.22
N ILE A 88 -14.44 20.71 -10.30
CA ILE A 88 -14.14 21.76 -9.34
C ILE A 88 -13.13 21.25 -8.29
N TYR A 89 -13.35 20.05 -7.73
CA TYR A 89 -12.43 19.42 -6.79
C TYR A 89 -11.03 19.24 -7.39
N ASN A 90 -10.95 18.80 -8.65
CA ASN A 90 -9.67 18.70 -9.36
C ASN A 90 -8.97 20.07 -9.51
N LYS A 91 -9.71 21.13 -9.85
CA LYS A 91 -9.13 22.49 -9.91
C LYS A 91 -8.67 23.01 -8.55
N LEU A 92 -9.37 22.63 -7.48
CA LEU A 92 -9.04 23.01 -6.10
C LEU A 92 -8.00 22.09 -5.45
N ASN A 93 -7.46 21.10 -6.17
CA ASN A 93 -6.54 20.08 -5.64
C ASN A 93 -7.09 19.34 -4.40
N ILE A 94 -8.42 19.19 -4.32
CA ILE A 94 -9.05 18.41 -3.25
C ILE A 94 -8.97 16.94 -3.65
N CYS A 95 -8.24 16.16 -2.86
CA CYS A 95 -8.06 14.74 -3.08
C CYS A 95 -9.01 13.94 -2.16
N MET A 96 -9.57 12.85 -2.66
CA MET A 96 -10.36 11.92 -1.84
C MET A 96 -9.48 11.08 -0.91
N PHE A 97 -8.17 11.02 -1.15
CA PHE A 97 -7.22 10.33 -0.29
C PHE A 97 -6.77 11.21 0.87
N PRO A 98 -6.57 10.63 2.07
CA PRO A 98 -6.09 11.37 3.22
C PRO A 98 -4.68 11.93 2.97
N SER A 99 -4.54 13.25 3.13
CA SER A 99 -3.29 14.00 2.89
C SER A 99 -2.11 13.46 3.70
N ASP A 100 -2.36 13.05 4.94
CA ASP A 100 -1.33 12.55 5.85
C ASP A 100 -0.73 11.23 5.35
N ALA A 101 -1.58 10.30 4.92
CA ALA A 101 -1.14 9.02 4.36
C ALA A 101 -0.37 9.24 3.05
N MET A 102 -0.87 10.13 2.18
CA MET A 102 -0.17 10.49 0.94
C MET A 102 1.21 11.09 1.19
N SER A 103 1.33 11.99 2.17
CA SER A 103 2.61 12.59 2.57
C SER A 103 3.58 11.53 3.12
N PHE A 104 3.08 10.60 3.95
CA PHE A 104 3.86 9.48 4.47
C PHE A 104 4.39 8.58 3.34
N PHE A 105 3.53 8.14 2.42
CA PHE A 105 3.94 7.27 1.31
C PHE A 105 4.88 7.97 0.34
N LYS A 106 4.65 9.26 0.05
CA LYS A 106 5.57 10.05 -0.77
C LYS A 106 6.98 10.07 -0.17
N LYS A 107 7.10 10.41 1.12
CA LYS A 107 8.37 10.40 1.83
C LYS A 107 9.00 9.01 1.88
N PHE A 108 8.20 7.98 2.12
CA PHE A 108 8.65 6.60 2.16
C PHE A 108 9.22 6.15 0.82
N ILE A 109 8.52 6.40 -0.29
CA ILE A 109 8.95 6.04 -1.64
C ILE A 109 10.21 6.83 -2.02
N GLU A 110 10.26 8.14 -1.75
CA GLU A 110 11.46 8.96 -2.01
C GLU A 110 12.68 8.44 -1.25
N LYS A 111 12.52 8.10 0.04
CA LYS A 111 13.60 7.53 0.85
C LYS A 111 14.07 6.19 0.30
N ASN A 112 13.14 5.29 -0.03
CA ASN A 112 13.48 3.97 -0.58
C ASN A 112 14.15 4.08 -1.95
N ARG A 113 13.70 5.00 -2.81
CA ARG A 113 14.33 5.27 -4.10
C ARG A 113 15.78 5.72 -3.92
N LYS A 114 16.04 6.69 -3.04
CA LYS A 114 17.41 7.16 -2.75
C LYS A 114 18.29 6.04 -2.21
N TYR A 115 17.79 5.31 -1.22
CA TYR A 115 18.52 4.20 -0.61
C TYR A 115 18.94 3.12 -1.63
N ARG A 116 18.06 2.78 -2.58
CA ARG A 116 18.34 1.79 -3.63
C ARG A 116 19.23 2.30 -4.76
N LEU A 117 19.22 3.61 -5.02
CA LEU A 117 20.16 4.24 -5.97
C LEU A 117 21.59 4.23 -5.41
N GLU A 118 21.72 4.40 -4.09
CA GLU A 118 23.00 4.40 -3.38
C GLU A 118 23.53 2.98 -3.09
N ASN A 119 22.64 2.00 -2.88
CA ASN A 119 23.00 0.61 -2.54
C ASN A 119 22.53 -0.37 -3.64
N THR A 120 23.39 -0.62 -4.62
CA THR A 120 23.08 -1.44 -5.81
C THR A 120 22.94 -2.95 -5.53
N GLN A 121 23.28 -3.44 -4.33
CA GLN A 121 23.60 -4.86 -4.12
C GLN A 121 22.46 -5.80 -3.73
N GLU A 122 21.24 -5.33 -3.41
CA GLU A 122 20.18 -6.22 -2.92
C GLU A 122 18.87 -6.07 -3.69
N HIS A 123 18.89 -6.46 -4.97
CA HIS A 123 17.71 -6.31 -5.84
C HIS A 123 16.76 -7.49 -5.71
N ARG A 124 16.00 -7.52 -4.60
CA ARG A 124 14.72 -8.23 -4.62
C ARG A 124 13.83 -7.54 -5.66
N VAL A 125 13.43 -8.28 -6.69
CA VAL A 125 12.54 -7.74 -7.73
C VAL A 125 11.14 -7.58 -7.13
N ASP A 126 10.85 -6.37 -6.66
CA ASP A 126 9.53 -5.94 -6.21
C ASP A 126 8.93 -4.90 -7.16
N PHE A 127 7.65 -4.57 -6.96
CA PHE A 127 6.94 -3.65 -7.86
C PHE A 127 7.59 -2.25 -7.89
N LEU A 128 8.09 -1.77 -6.75
CA LEU A 128 8.83 -0.51 -6.67
C LEU A 128 10.08 -0.51 -7.55
N GLN A 129 10.83 -1.61 -7.57
CA GLN A 129 11.98 -1.76 -8.44
C GLN A 129 11.59 -1.73 -9.92
N LEU A 130 10.53 -2.43 -10.29
CA LEU A 130 10.03 -2.44 -11.67
C LEU A 130 9.62 -1.03 -12.11
N MET A 131 8.98 -0.26 -11.22
CA MET A 131 8.63 1.15 -11.50
C MET A 131 9.87 2.03 -11.71
N MET A 132 10.91 1.87 -10.89
CA MET A 132 12.17 2.63 -11.06
C MET A 132 12.87 2.27 -12.38
N ASN A 133 12.96 0.98 -12.70
CA ASN A 133 13.56 0.50 -13.94
C ASN A 133 12.82 1.06 -15.17
N SER A 134 11.48 1.13 -15.13
CA SER A 134 10.66 1.70 -16.20
C SER A 134 10.81 3.22 -16.37
N GLN A 135 11.22 3.96 -15.34
CA GLN A 135 11.51 5.39 -15.47
C GLN A 135 12.87 5.60 -16.13
N ASN A 136 13.89 4.87 -15.67
CA ASN A 136 15.25 4.98 -16.21
C ASN A 136 15.36 4.53 -17.68
N SER A 137 14.52 3.58 -18.12
CA SER A 137 14.49 3.18 -19.53
C SER A 137 14.01 4.28 -20.47
N LYS A 138 13.10 5.16 -20.00
CA LYS A 138 12.62 6.32 -20.77
C LYS A 138 13.69 7.41 -20.91
N ASP A 139 14.48 7.64 -19.87
CA ASP A 139 15.60 8.60 -19.91
C ASP A 139 16.70 8.15 -20.89
N THR A 140 16.86 6.83 -21.07
CA THR A 140 17.83 6.26 -22.03
C THR A 140 17.35 6.39 -23.49
N GLU A 141 16.03 6.34 -23.73
CA GLU A 141 15.47 6.56 -25.08
C GLU A 141 15.40 8.03 -25.48
N SER A 142 15.17 8.96 -24.54
CA SER A 142 15.22 10.40 -24.82
C SER A 142 16.63 10.89 -25.16
N HIS A 143 17.67 10.25 -24.63
CA HIS A 143 19.07 10.57 -24.96
C HIS A 143 19.54 10.05 -26.32
N LYS A 144 18.81 9.10 -26.94
CA LYS A 144 19.12 8.60 -28.30
C LYS A 144 18.42 9.37 -29.43
N ARG A 145 17.52 10.31 -29.09
CA ARG A 145 16.74 11.10 -30.07
C ARG A 145 17.17 12.56 -30.22
N ASN A 146 18.26 12.97 -29.57
CA ASN A 146 18.90 14.28 -29.77
C ASN A 146 20.28 14.11 -30.40
#